data_AF-A0AAU9SA07-F1
#
_entry.id   AF-A0AAU9SA07-F1
#
_cell.length_a   1.000
_cell.length_b   1.000
_cell.length_c   1.000
_cell.angle_alpha   90.00
_cell.angle_beta   90.00
_cell.angle_gamma   90.00
#
_symmetry.space_group_name_H-M   'P 1'
#
loop_
_entity.id
_entity.type
_entity.pdbx_description
1 polymer ?
#
loop_
_entity_poly.entity_id
_entity_poly.type
_entity_poly.pdbx_seq_one_letter_code
_entity_poly.pdbx_strand_id
1 'polypeptide(L)'
;SEEDLDRRSRSNSPRRKKKMDYLGIDLSCAIGSLRDGEFPEKDCLLPLISKLLGYCLVAASITVKLPQIMKIVQHKSVRGLSVVAFELEVVGYTISLAYCLHKGLPFSAFGEMAFLLIQALILVACIYYFSQPVPMTTWARALLYCAVAPTVLGGQINPTLFDALYASQHAIFLFARLPQIWKNFKNKSTGELSFLTFFMNFAGSIVRVFTSIQENAPLSILTGFALGVFTNGTILSQILFYQKKSVAAKAKKAN
;
A
#
# COMPACT_ATOMS: atom_id res chain seq x y z
N SER A 1 57.78 -22.33 -19.26
CA SER A 1 57.12 -21.03 -19.50
C SER A 1 55.68 -21.30 -19.87
N GLU A 2 54.75 -20.58 -19.25
CA GLU A 2 53.29 -20.57 -19.46
C GLU A 2 52.40 -21.77 -19.04
N GLU A 3 52.89 -23.00 -18.84
CA GLU A 3 51.97 -24.11 -18.46
C GLU A 3 51.85 -24.45 -16.95
N ASP A 4 52.78 -23.99 -16.10
CA ASP A 4 52.72 -24.26 -14.64
C ASP A 4 52.11 -23.13 -13.80
N LEU A 5 51.81 -21.97 -14.39
CA LEU A 5 51.09 -20.90 -13.71
C LEU A 5 49.55 -21.07 -13.75
N ASP A 6 49.04 -21.93 -14.63
CA ASP A 6 47.58 -22.08 -14.84
C ASP A 6 46.93 -23.20 -13.99
N ARG A 7 47.73 -23.93 -13.19
CA ARG A 7 47.21 -24.95 -12.25
C ARG A 7 46.92 -24.42 -10.83
N ARG A 8 47.38 -23.22 -10.47
CA ARG A 8 47.13 -22.62 -9.13
C ARG A 8 45.87 -21.75 -9.06
N SER A 9 45.23 -21.45 -10.18
CA SER A 9 44.01 -20.66 -10.30
C SER A 9 42.71 -21.47 -10.17
N ARG A 10 42.77 -22.82 -10.08
CA ARG A 10 41.60 -23.73 -10.00
C ARG A 10 41.31 -24.34 -8.62
N SER A 11 41.70 -23.70 -7.53
CA SER A 11 41.45 -24.22 -6.16
C SER A 11 40.77 -23.24 -5.20
N ASN A 12 40.01 -22.27 -5.70
CA ASN A 12 39.08 -21.51 -4.85
C ASN A 12 37.70 -21.47 -5.49
N SER A 13 37.01 -22.62 -5.46
CA SER A 13 35.56 -22.64 -5.53
C SER A 13 35.05 -22.37 -4.10
N PRO A 14 34.48 -21.20 -3.79
CA PRO A 14 33.71 -21.08 -2.58
C PRO A 14 32.50 -21.99 -2.78
N ARG A 15 32.45 -23.05 -1.97
CA ARG A 15 31.31 -23.97 -1.84
C ARG A 15 30.03 -23.19 -2.06
N ARG A 16 29.24 -23.58 -3.07
CA ARG A 16 27.84 -23.19 -3.24
C ARG A 16 27.14 -23.32 -1.88
N LYS A 17 27.06 -22.22 -1.12
CA LYS A 17 26.11 -22.08 -0.01
C LYS A 17 24.76 -22.25 -0.69
N LYS A 18 24.03 -23.31 -0.33
CA LYS A 18 22.66 -23.53 -0.79
C LYS A 18 21.89 -22.23 -0.53
N LYS A 19 21.56 -21.50 -1.60
CA LYS A 19 20.63 -20.38 -1.58
C LYS A 19 19.29 -20.95 -1.10
N MET A 20 19.02 -20.80 0.20
CA MET A 20 17.68 -20.98 0.74
C MET A 20 16.94 -19.66 0.51
N ASP A 21 16.74 -19.32 -0.78
CA ASP A 21 15.92 -18.20 -1.22
C ASP A 21 14.45 -18.61 -1.04
N TYR A 22 13.93 -18.52 0.18
CA TYR A 22 12.50 -18.68 0.44
C TYR A 22 11.86 -17.30 0.45
N LEU A 23 10.96 -17.03 -0.51
CA LEU A 23 10.18 -15.78 -0.60
C LEU A 23 11.00 -14.47 -0.64
N GLY A 24 12.24 -14.51 -1.17
CA GLY A 24 13.09 -13.32 -1.31
C GLY A 24 13.62 -12.76 0.01
N ILE A 25 13.61 -13.57 1.08
CA ILE A 25 14.24 -13.26 2.36
C ILE A 25 15.61 -13.94 2.36
N ASP A 26 16.69 -13.17 2.20
CA ASP A 26 18.05 -13.69 2.39
C ASP A 26 18.36 -13.83 3.89
N LEU A 27 17.80 -14.87 4.50
CA LEU A 27 18.11 -15.25 5.88
C LEU A 27 19.56 -15.71 6.05
N SER A 28 20.29 -16.00 4.96
CA SER A 28 21.67 -16.49 5.05
C SER A 28 22.63 -15.42 5.57
N CYS A 29 22.34 -14.15 5.29
CA CYS A 29 23.14 -13.04 5.78
C CYS A 29 22.96 -12.81 7.29
N ALA A 30 21.71 -12.76 7.78
CA ALA A 30 21.43 -12.60 9.20
C ALA A 30 21.86 -13.81 10.05
N ILE A 31 21.61 -15.03 9.56
CA ILE A 31 22.03 -16.28 10.23
C ILE A 31 23.56 -16.44 10.18
N GLY A 32 24.23 -15.92 9.14
CA GLY A 32 25.68 -15.89 9.04
C GLY A 32 26.32 -15.04 10.13
N SER A 33 25.97 -13.76 10.23
CA SER A 33 26.51 -12.85 11.25
C SER A 33 26.16 -13.28 12.68
N LEU A 34 24.94 -13.79 12.92
CA LEU A 34 24.53 -14.33 14.22
C LEU A 34 25.30 -15.59 14.62
N ARG A 35 25.69 -16.43 13.65
CA ARG A 35 26.51 -17.63 13.88
C ARG A 35 27.96 -17.29 14.21
N ASP A 36 28.45 -16.17 13.69
CA ASP A 36 29.82 -15.68 13.90
C ASP A 36 29.93 -14.72 15.11
N GLY A 37 28.82 -14.45 15.81
CA GLY A 37 28.79 -13.65 17.04
C GLY A 37 28.94 -12.14 16.82
N GLU A 38 28.87 -11.67 15.58
CA GLU A 38 28.98 -10.26 15.20
C GLU A 38 27.61 -9.64 14.89
N PHE A 39 27.47 -8.34 15.18
CA PHE A 39 26.28 -7.60 14.78
C PHE A 39 26.21 -7.52 13.24
N PRO A 40 25.06 -7.85 12.63
CA PRO A 40 24.93 -7.82 11.17
C PRO A 40 25.15 -6.41 10.62
N GLU A 41 25.91 -6.30 9.53
CA GLU A 41 26.16 -5.04 8.84
C GLU A 41 24.83 -4.37 8.41
N LYS A 42 24.79 -3.04 8.42
CA LYS A 42 23.58 -2.24 8.13
C LYS A 42 22.99 -2.55 6.75
N ASP A 43 23.85 -2.93 5.80
CA ASP A 43 23.49 -3.28 4.42
C ASP A 43 22.68 -4.58 4.34
N CYS A 44 22.72 -5.42 5.37
CA CYS A 44 21.95 -6.66 5.48
C CYS A 44 20.71 -6.50 6.38
N LEU A 45 20.84 -5.72 7.45
CA LEU A 45 19.76 -5.52 8.41
C LEU A 45 18.59 -4.73 7.83
N LEU A 46 18.87 -3.66 7.08
CA LEU A 46 17.81 -2.79 6.55
C LEU A 46 16.91 -3.49 5.50
N PRO A 47 17.44 -4.28 4.54
CA PRO A 47 16.60 -5.07 3.64
C PRO A 47 15.76 -6.13 4.36
N LEU A 48 16.32 -6.80 5.38
CA LEU A 48 15.59 -7.78 6.17
C LEU A 48 14.41 -7.15 6.92
N ILE A 49 14.65 -6.02 7.60
CA ILE A 49 13.61 -5.25 8.29
C ILE A 49 12.54 -4.80 7.28
N SER A 50 12.95 -4.32 6.10
CA SER A 50 12.02 -3.94 5.04
C SER A 50 11.12 -5.10 4.61
N LYS A 51 11.67 -6.29 4.38
CA LYS A 51 10.87 -7.47 4.04
C LYS A 51 9.88 -7.85 5.14
N LEU A 52 10.33 -7.88 6.39
CA LEU A 52 9.45 -8.16 7.52
C LEU A 52 8.32 -7.14 7.63
N LEU A 53 8.63 -5.85 7.51
CA LEU A 53 7.62 -4.79 7.50
C LEU A 53 6.65 -4.95 6.33
N GLY A 54 7.14 -5.25 5.12
CA GLY A 54 6.32 -5.55 3.96
C GLY A 54 5.36 -6.71 4.20
N TYR A 55 5.83 -7.83 4.75
CA TYR A 55 4.99 -8.97 5.09
C TYR A 55 3.98 -8.66 6.20
N CYS A 56 4.35 -7.83 7.19
CA CYS A 56 3.41 -7.34 8.20
C CYS A 56 2.30 -6.49 7.56
N LEU A 57 2.62 -5.64 6.59
CA LEU A 57 1.61 -4.88 5.84
C LEU A 57 0.70 -5.80 5.02
N VAL A 58 1.26 -6.80 4.35
CA VAL A 58 0.50 -7.83 3.63
C VAL A 58 -0.46 -8.54 4.59
N ALA A 59 0.01 -8.99 5.75
CA ALA A 59 -0.83 -9.65 6.75
C ALA A 59 -1.93 -8.72 7.28
N ALA A 60 -1.61 -7.47 7.60
CA ALA A 60 -2.59 -6.49 8.06
C ALA A 60 -3.66 -6.21 6.99
N SER A 61 -3.27 -6.19 5.71
CA SER A 61 -4.19 -5.93 4.59
C SER A 61 -5.34 -6.94 4.49
N ILE A 62 -5.14 -8.17 4.97
CA ILE A 62 -6.15 -9.24 4.97
C ILE A 62 -7.37 -8.86 5.82
N THR A 63 -7.18 -8.05 6.87
CA THR A 63 -8.24 -7.69 7.81
C THR A 63 -8.88 -6.33 7.53
N VAL A 64 -8.35 -5.55 6.58
CA VAL A 64 -8.75 -4.13 6.42
C VAL A 64 -10.20 -3.97 5.98
N LYS A 65 -10.67 -4.76 5.01
CA LYS A 65 -12.03 -4.60 4.46
C LYS A 65 -13.06 -5.51 5.14
N LEU A 66 -12.62 -6.53 5.87
CA LEU A 66 -13.51 -7.47 6.57
C LEU A 66 -14.53 -6.78 7.50
N PRO A 67 -14.17 -5.79 8.34
CA PRO A 67 -15.14 -5.11 9.20
C PRO A 67 -16.26 -4.43 8.41
N GLN A 68 -15.95 -3.86 7.24
CA GLN A 68 -16.93 -3.22 6.38
C GLN A 68 -17.88 -4.25 5.74
N ILE A 69 -17.34 -5.38 5.28
CA ILE A 69 -18.14 -6.50 4.75
C ILE A 69 -19.10 -7.03 5.82
N MET A 70 -18.59 -7.26 7.04
CA MET A 70 -19.38 -7.72 8.17
C MET A 70 -20.52 -6.76 8.49
N LYS A 71 -20.27 -5.45 8.54
CA LYS A 71 -21.31 -4.44 8.79
C LYS A 71 -22.43 -4.48 7.75
N ILE A 72 -22.08 -4.58 6.46
CA ILE A 72 -23.08 -4.63 5.39
C ILE A 72 -23.92 -5.90 5.50
N VAL A 73 -23.31 -7.05 5.73
CA VAL A 73 -24.01 -8.34 5.86
C VAL A 73 -24.92 -8.36 7.10
N GLN A 74 -24.45 -7.82 8.23
CA GLN A 74 -25.21 -7.76 9.48
C GLN A 74 -26.44 -6.85 9.36
N HIS A 75 -26.26 -5.65 8.82
CA HIS A 75 -27.35 -4.67 8.70
C HIS A 75 -28.19 -4.84 7.43
N LYS A 76 -27.76 -5.71 6.50
CA LYS A 76 -28.38 -5.95 5.19
C LYS A 76 -28.71 -4.65 4.44
N SER A 77 -27.87 -3.63 4.63
CA SER A 77 -28.12 -2.28 4.14
C SER A 77 -26.82 -1.62 3.74
N VAL A 78 -26.88 -0.88 2.63
CA VAL A 78 -25.78 -0.10 2.07
C VAL A 78 -26.11 1.40 2.06
N ARG A 79 -27.10 1.83 2.84
CA ARG A 79 -27.55 3.22 2.86
C ARG A 79 -26.43 4.15 3.35
N GLY A 80 -26.16 5.21 2.58
CA GLY A 80 -25.10 6.18 2.87
C GLY A 80 -23.71 5.78 2.37
N LEU A 81 -23.57 4.61 1.73
CA LEU A 81 -22.35 4.21 1.06
C LEU A 81 -22.33 4.71 -0.40
N SER A 82 -21.17 5.18 -0.85
CA SER A 82 -20.96 5.53 -2.26
C SER A 82 -20.48 4.30 -3.04
N VAL A 83 -21.38 3.68 -3.81
CA VAL A 83 -21.05 2.51 -4.66
C VAL A 83 -19.88 2.82 -5.59
N VAL A 84 -19.90 4.01 -6.21
CA VAL A 84 -18.86 4.48 -7.14
C VAL A 84 -17.50 4.57 -6.46
N ALA A 85 -17.45 4.98 -5.19
CA ALA A 85 -16.18 5.03 -4.46
C ALA A 85 -15.56 3.62 -4.30
N PHE A 86 -16.37 2.61 -3.97
CA PHE A 86 -15.88 1.24 -3.83
C PHE A 86 -15.46 0.61 -5.17
N GLU A 87 -16.14 0.93 -6.27
CA GLU A 87 -15.68 0.51 -7.59
C GLU A 87 -14.37 1.18 -8.02
N LEU A 88 -14.21 2.47 -7.72
CA LEU A 88 -12.96 3.18 -7.98
C LEU A 88 -11.80 2.61 -7.13
N GLU A 89 -12.08 2.11 -5.92
CA GLU A 89 -11.09 1.37 -5.14
C GLU A 89 -10.65 0.08 -5.85
N VAL A 90 -11.60 -0.71 -6.37
CA VAL A 90 -11.30 -1.93 -7.16
C VAL A 90 -10.43 -1.59 -8.37
N VAL A 91 -10.79 -0.55 -9.12
CA VAL A 91 -10.01 -0.07 -10.28
C VAL A 91 -8.61 0.35 -9.85
N GLY A 92 -8.48 1.15 -8.79
CA GLY A 92 -7.19 1.61 -8.27
C GLY A 92 -6.27 0.46 -7.82
N TYR A 93 -6.80 -0.52 -7.08
CA TYR A 93 -6.02 -1.70 -6.69
C TYR A 93 -5.63 -2.55 -7.90
N THR A 94 -6.48 -2.66 -8.92
CA THR A 94 -6.16 -3.37 -10.16
C THR A 94 -4.98 -2.72 -10.89
N ILE A 95 -5.03 -1.40 -11.08
CA ILE A 95 -3.96 -0.63 -11.73
C ILE A 95 -2.65 -0.77 -10.93
N SER A 96 -2.73 -0.63 -9.61
CA SER A 96 -1.54 -0.70 -8.76
C SER A 96 -0.91 -2.09 -8.73
N LEU A 97 -1.72 -3.14 -8.62
CA LEU A 97 -1.25 -4.52 -8.68
C LEU A 97 -0.61 -4.82 -10.02
N ALA A 98 -1.30 -4.50 -11.12
CA ALA A 98 -0.80 -4.72 -12.47
C ALA A 98 0.52 -3.97 -12.72
N TYR A 99 0.67 -2.76 -12.19
CA TYR A 99 1.89 -1.96 -12.35
C TYR A 99 3.08 -2.60 -11.63
N CYS A 100 2.87 -3.05 -10.39
CA CYS A 100 3.90 -3.73 -9.62
C CYS A 100 4.30 -5.08 -10.25
N LEU A 101 3.33 -5.83 -10.79
CA LEU A 101 3.60 -7.08 -11.52
C LEU A 101 4.39 -6.81 -12.80
N HIS A 102 4.02 -5.78 -13.57
CA HIS A 102 4.71 -5.41 -14.81
C HIS A 102 6.16 -4.95 -14.57
N LYS A 103 6.41 -4.25 -13.47
CA LYS A 103 7.77 -3.84 -13.06
C LYS A 103 8.56 -4.95 -12.35
N GLY A 104 7.99 -6.15 -12.20
CA GLY A 104 8.68 -7.32 -11.64
C GLY A 104 9.04 -7.20 -10.15
N LEU A 105 8.24 -6.46 -9.38
CA LEU A 105 8.53 -6.23 -7.96
C LEU A 105 8.30 -7.50 -7.12
N PRO A 106 9.04 -7.67 -6.01
CA PRO A 106 8.87 -8.83 -5.13
C PRO A 106 7.49 -8.84 -4.46
N PHE A 107 7.01 -10.02 -4.05
CA PHE A 107 5.69 -10.19 -3.44
C PHE A 107 5.46 -9.31 -2.19
N SER A 108 6.48 -9.06 -1.38
CA SER A 108 6.39 -8.14 -0.24
C SER A 108 6.00 -6.70 -0.63
N ALA A 109 6.28 -6.28 -1.86
CA ALA A 109 5.92 -4.96 -2.38
C ALA A 109 4.44 -4.89 -2.77
N PHE A 110 3.92 -5.90 -3.49
CA PHE A 110 2.58 -5.83 -4.11
C PHE A 110 1.53 -6.71 -3.44
N GLY A 111 1.92 -7.63 -2.56
CA GLY A 111 1.03 -8.64 -1.99
C GLY A 111 -0.18 -8.03 -1.29
N GLU A 112 -0.01 -6.87 -0.64
CA GLU A 112 -1.13 -6.17 -0.01
C GLU A 112 -2.20 -5.76 -1.04
N MET A 113 -1.79 -5.34 -2.23
CA MET A 113 -2.71 -4.88 -3.29
C MET A 113 -3.53 -6.06 -3.82
N ALA A 114 -2.94 -7.26 -3.89
CA ALA A 114 -3.65 -8.47 -4.28
C ALA A 114 -4.76 -8.84 -3.27
N PHE A 115 -4.44 -8.86 -1.97
CA PHE A 115 -5.43 -9.18 -0.94
C PHE A 115 -6.51 -8.09 -0.81
N LEU A 116 -6.12 -6.81 -0.94
CA LEU A 116 -7.08 -5.70 -0.93
C LEU A 116 -8.01 -5.75 -2.15
N LEU A 117 -7.48 -6.08 -3.33
CA LEU A 117 -8.28 -6.24 -4.55
C LEU A 117 -9.33 -7.34 -4.40
N ILE A 118 -8.93 -8.52 -3.91
CA ILE A 118 -9.85 -9.65 -3.69
C ILE A 118 -10.97 -9.25 -2.72
N GLN A 119 -10.61 -8.64 -1.57
CA GLN A 119 -11.61 -8.20 -0.60
C GLN A 119 -12.50 -7.07 -1.14
N ALA A 120 -11.95 -6.15 -1.94
CA ALA A 120 -12.72 -5.07 -2.55
C ALA A 120 -13.73 -5.59 -3.58
N LEU A 121 -13.37 -6.61 -4.37
CA LEU A 121 -14.29 -7.30 -5.28
C LEU A 121 -15.44 -7.96 -4.52
N ILE A 122 -15.14 -8.68 -3.43
CA ILE A 122 -16.16 -9.29 -2.56
C ILE A 122 -17.07 -8.20 -1.97
N LEU A 123 -16.49 -7.11 -1.48
CA LEU A 123 -17.25 -6.00 -0.91
C LEU A 123 -18.19 -5.35 -1.94
N VAL A 124 -17.73 -5.09 -3.16
CA VAL A 124 -18.57 -4.55 -4.24
C VAL A 124 -19.68 -5.52 -4.62
N ALA A 125 -19.38 -6.82 -4.69
CA ALA A 125 -20.39 -7.85 -4.95
C ALA A 125 -21.48 -7.87 -3.86
N CYS A 126 -21.09 -7.79 -2.59
CA CYS A 126 -22.03 -7.64 -1.48
C CYS A 126 -22.87 -6.36 -1.61
N ILE A 127 -22.24 -5.24 -1.98
CA ILE A 127 -22.96 -3.98 -2.17
C ILE A 127 -24.02 -4.11 -3.26
N TYR A 128 -23.71 -4.74 -4.40
CA TYR A 128 -24.68 -4.93 -5.49
C TYR A 128 -25.84 -5.84 -5.08
N TYR A 129 -25.54 -6.85 -4.28
CA TYR A 129 -26.57 -7.75 -3.75
C TYR A 129 -27.56 -7.03 -2.82
N PHE A 130 -27.07 -6.16 -1.93
CA PHE A 130 -27.92 -5.43 -0.98
C PHE A 130 -28.45 -4.08 -1.50
N SER A 131 -28.05 -3.63 -2.70
CA SER A 131 -28.46 -2.35 -3.30
C SER A 131 -29.59 -2.48 -4.34
N GLN A 132 -30.38 -3.56 -4.31
CA GLN A 132 -31.42 -3.80 -5.31
C GLN A 132 -32.57 -2.78 -5.23
N PRO A 133 -33.16 -2.35 -6.37
CA PRO A 133 -32.76 -2.70 -7.74
C PRO A 133 -31.51 -1.94 -8.20
N VAL A 134 -30.55 -2.66 -8.78
CA VAL A 134 -29.31 -2.07 -9.29
C VAL A 134 -29.55 -1.49 -10.69
N PRO A 135 -29.18 -0.22 -10.96
CA PRO A 135 -29.43 0.40 -12.25
C PRO A 135 -28.57 -0.22 -13.36
N MET A 136 -29.07 -0.18 -14.60
CA MET A 136 -28.38 -0.75 -15.77
C MET A 136 -26.97 -0.18 -15.98
N THR A 137 -26.76 1.09 -15.63
CA THR A 137 -25.44 1.75 -15.71
C THR A 137 -24.39 1.08 -14.83
N THR A 138 -24.77 0.60 -13.65
CA THR A 138 -23.89 -0.13 -12.72
C THR A 138 -23.50 -1.50 -13.29
N TRP A 139 -24.44 -2.21 -13.90
CA TRP A 139 -24.16 -3.46 -14.61
C TRP A 139 -23.22 -3.25 -15.79
N ALA A 140 -23.46 -2.20 -16.60
CA ALA A 140 -22.59 -1.85 -17.72
C ALA A 140 -21.14 -1.56 -17.28
N ARG A 141 -20.94 -0.81 -16.18
CA ARG A 141 -19.59 -0.59 -15.61
C ARG A 141 -18.92 -1.87 -15.13
N ALA A 142 -19.69 -2.77 -14.48
CA ALA A 142 -19.14 -4.04 -14.01
C ALA A 142 -18.69 -4.93 -15.16
N LEU A 143 -19.48 -5.01 -16.23
CA LEU A 143 -19.12 -5.74 -17.45
C LEU A 143 -17.89 -5.12 -18.13
N LEU A 144 -17.83 -3.78 -18.21
CA LEU A 144 -16.66 -3.07 -18.72
C LEU A 144 -15.41 -3.37 -17.89
N TYR A 145 -15.52 -3.38 -16.57
CA TYR A 145 -14.41 -3.75 -15.69
C TYR A 145 -13.94 -5.19 -15.96
N CYS A 146 -14.86 -6.16 -16.05
CA CYS A 146 -14.50 -7.55 -16.35
C CYS A 146 -13.83 -7.72 -17.72
N ALA A 147 -14.18 -6.89 -18.71
CA ALA A 147 -13.54 -6.89 -20.03
C ALA A 147 -12.13 -6.27 -20.01
N VAL A 148 -11.91 -5.22 -19.22
CA VAL A 148 -10.65 -4.44 -19.21
C VAL A 148 -9.64 -4.95 -18.17
N ALA A 149 -10.08 -5.40 -17.00
CA ALA A 149 -9.18 -5.80 -15.91
C ALA A 149 -8.16 -6.89 -16.31
N PRO A 150 -8.52 -7.94 -17.08
CA PRO A 150 -7.56 -8.96 -17.50
C PRO A 150 -6.46 -8.43 -18.42
N THR A 151 -6.78 -7.48 -19.32
CA THR A 151 -5.77 -6.91 -20.24
C THR A 151 -4.81 -5.98 -19.49
N VAL A 152 -5.32 -5.24 -18.50
CA VAL A 152 -4.50 -4.43 -17.59
C VAL A 152 -3.56 -5.31 -16.77
N LEU A 153 -4.07 -6.38 -16.16
CA LEU A 153 -3.28 -7.32 -15.35
C LEU A 153 -2.27 -8.10 -16.19
N GLY A 154 -2.59 -8.41 -17.45
CA GLY A 154 -1.67 -9.02 -18.40
C GLY A 154 -0.52 -8.12 -18.84
N GLY A 155 -0.50 -6.85 -18.43
CA GLY A 155 0.59 -5.93 -18.75
C GLY A 155 0.67 -5.55 -20.23
N GLN A 156 -0.42 -5.73 -20.99
CA GLN A 156 -0.49 -5.41 -22.43
C GLN A 156 -0.67 -3.91 -22.71
N ILE A 157 -0.40 -3.06 -21.72
CA ILE A 157 -0.52 -1.60 -21.82
C ILE A 157 0.83 -1.02 -22.22
N ASN A 158 0.82 0.03 -23.03
CA ASN A 158 2.02 0.80 -23.33
C ASN A 158 2.69 1.29 -22.02
N PRO A 159 3.99 1.05 -21.80
CA PRO A 159 4.68 1.41 -20.55
C PRO A 159 4.49 2.88 -20.13
N THR A 160 4.54 3.82 -21.09
CA THR A 160 4.36 5.25 -20.82
C THR A 160 2.93 5.56 -20.36
N LEU A 161 1.95 4.94 -21.00
CA LEU A 161 0.55 5.07 -20.60
C LEU A 161 0.32 4.48 -19.20
N PHE A 162 1.01 3.39 -18.88
CA PHE A 162 0.86 2.74 -17.58
C PHE A 162 1.46 3.56 -16.45
N ASP A 163 2.67 4.11 -16.65
CA ASP A 163 3.30 5.06 -15.72
C ASP A 163 2.41 6.30 -15.51
N ALA A 164 1.83 6.85 -16.59
CA ALA A 164 0.90 7.98 -16.50
C ALA A 164 -0.40 7.63 -15.76
N LEU A 165 -0.98 6.47 -16.03
CA LEU A 165 -2.19 5.98 -15.37
C LEU A 165 -1.96 5.82 -13.86
N TYR A 166 -0.84 5.19 -13.49
CA TYR A 166 -0.46 5.01 -12.09
C TYR A 166 -0.19 6.36 -11.39
N ALA A 167 0.50 7.30 -12.04
CA ALA A 167 0.74 8.64 -11.50
C ALA A 167 -0.57 9.44 -11.34
N SER A 168 -1.49 9.33 -12.30
CA SER A 168 -2.78 10.02 -12.26
C SER A 168 -3.65 9.58 -11.08
N GLN A 169 -3.61 8.28 -10.72
CA GLN A 169 -4.29 7.76 -9.53
C GLN A 169 -3.84 8.50 -8.26
N HIS A 170 -2.53 8.69 -8.09
CA HIS A 170 -1.98 9.40 -6.94
C HIS A 170 -2.33 10.89 -6.95
N ALA A 171 -2.32 11.52 -8.12
CA ALA A 171 -2.75 12.91 -8.26
C ALA A 171 -4.23 13.09 -7.86
N ILE A 172 -5.11 12.19 -8.28
CA ILE A 172 -6.53 12.23 -7.90
C ILE A 172 -6.69 12.14 -6.38
N PHE A 173 -5.96 11.21 -5.72
CA PHE A 173 -5.99 11.11 -4.26
C PHE A 173 -5.49 12.39 -3.58
N LEU A 174 -4.44 13.02 -4.10
CA LEU A 174 -3.95 14.31 -3.60
C LEU A 174 -5.03 15.40 -3.71
N PHE A 175 -5.62 15.57 -4.89
CA PHE A 175 -6.67 16.57 -5.12
C PHE A 175 -7.95 16.29 -4.31
N ALA A 176 -8.24 15.03 -3.97
CA ALA A 176 -9.34 14.69 -3.07
C ALA A 176 -9.05 15.11 -1.60
N ARG A 177 -7.78 15.18 -1.20
CA ARG A 177 -7.39 15.53 0.19
C ARG A 177 -7.18 17.03 0.39
N LEU A 178 -6.77 17.78 -0.62
CA LEU A 178 -6.53 19.23 -0.53
C LEU A 178 -7.74 20.03 -0.02
N PRO A 179 -8.98 19.81 -0.54
CA PRO A 179 -10.17 20.49 -0.01
C PRO A 179 -10.42 20.20 1.46
N GLN A 180 -10.16 18.97 1.92
CA GLN A 180 -10.31 18.60 3.33
C GLN A 180 -9.28 19.31 4.20
N ILE A 181 -8.02 19.38 3.76
CA ILE A 181 -6.95 20.10 4.47
C ILE A 181 -7.29 21.58 4.61
N TRP A 182 -7.76 22.19 3.52
CA TRP A 182 -8.13 23.60 3.51
C TRP A 182 -9.35 23.88 4.37
N LYS A 183 -10.38 23.02 4.30
CA LYS A 183 -11.59 23.13 5.14
C LYS A 183 -11.25 23.03 6.63
N ASN A 184 -10.41 22.07 7.01
CA ASN A 184 -9.92 21.94 8.40
C ASN A 184 -9.20 23.23 8.84
N PHE A 185 -8.34 23.78 7.98
CA PHE A 185 -7.60 25.01 8.27
C PHE A 185 -8.49 26.24 8.39
N LYS A 186 -9.50 26.38 7.52
CA LYS A 186 -10.47 27.48 7.53
C LYS A 186 -11.38 27.40 8.75
N ASN A 187 -11.87 26.21 9.08
CA ASN A 187 -12.81 26.00 10.19
C ASN A 187 -12.11 25.93 11.55
N LYS A 188 -10.77 25.87 11.60
CA LYS A 188 -9.97 25.66 12.82
C LYS A 188 -10.45 24.49 13.67
N SER A 189 -11.05 23.49 13.03
CA SER A 189 -11.62 22.29 13.63
C SER A 189 -11.53 21.17 12.61
N THR A 190 -11.23 19.97 13.10
CA THR A 190 -11.19 18.74 12.29
C THR A 190 -12.49 17.94 12.39
N GLY A 191 -13.48 18.38 13.18
CA GLY A 191 -14.74 17.65 13.39
C GLY A 191 -14.52 16.22 13.90
N GLU A 192 -15.28 15.28 13.33
CA GLU A 192 -15.27 13.84 13.68
C GLU A 192 -14.15 13.03 13.00
N LEU A 193 -13.09 13.69 12.49
CA LEU A 193 -11.96 12.97 11.90
C LEU A 193 -11.23 12.14 12.97
N SER A 194 -11.07 10.84 12.71
CA SER A 194 -10.41 9.90 13.60
C SER A 194 -8.89 10.08 13.62
N PHE A 195 -8.35 10.47 14.79
CA PHE A 195 -6.89 10.55 15.01
C PHE A 195 -6.19 9.23 14.68
N LEU A 196 -6.73 8.11 15.17
CA LEU A 196 -6.14 6.79 14.99
C LEU A 196 -6.03 6.43 13.50
N THR A 197 -7.08 6.73 12.71
CA THR A 197 -7.08 6.45 11.27
C THR A 197 -6.00 7.24 10.53
N PHE A 198 -5.89 8.54 10.78
CA PHE A 198 -4.86 9.36 10.13
C PHE A 198 -3.45 9.02 10.61
N PHE A 199 -3.28 8.64 11.88
CA PHE A 199 -2.02 8.15 12.41
C PHE A 199 -1.58 6.85 11.72
N MET A 200 -2.48 5.86 11.61
CA MET A 200 -2.18 4.60 10.94
C MET A 200 -1.89 4.80 9.45
N ASN A 201 -2.63 5.67 8.76
CA ASN A 201 -2.35 6.00 7.36
C ASN A 201 -0.99 6.69 7.19
N PHE A 202 -0.62 7.59 8.10
CA PHE A 202 0.68 8.26 8.10
C PHE A 202 1.82 7.26 8.35
N ALA A 203 1.72 6.45 9.40
CA ALA A 203 2.71 5.42 9.74
C ALA A 203 2.86 4.39 8.61
N GLY A 204 1.74 3.89 8.07
CA GLY A 204 1.75 2.97 6.93
C GLY A 204 2.41 3.57 5.69
N SER A 205 2.16 4.85 5.39
CA SER A 205 2.80 5.55 4.27
C SER A 205 4.32 5.69 4.48
N ILE A 206 4.78 5.94 5.72
CA ILE A 206 6.22 5.99 6.04
C ILE A 206 6.86 4.62 5.84
N VAL A 207 6.24 3.56 6.38
CA VAL A 207 6.73 2.19 6.20
C VAL A 207 6.82 1.89 4.71
N ARG A 208 5.82 2.28 3.92
CA ARG A 208 5.81 2.08 2.47
C ARG A 208 6.87 2.86 1.71
N VAL A 209 7.20 4.09 2.13
CA VAL A 209 8.36 4.83 1.58
C VAL A 209 9.64 4.04 1.85
N PHE A 210 9.85 3.60 3.10
CA PHE A 210 11.04 2.83 3.47
C PHE A 210 11.15 1.51 2.71
N THR A 211 10.09 0.70 2.68
CA THR A 211 10.12 -0.59 1.99
C THR A 211 10.32 -0.42 0.49
N SER A 212 9.69 0.58 -0.13
CA SER A 212 9.82 0.85 -1.57
C SER A 212 11.24 1.24 -1.97
N ILE A 213 11.96 2.01 -1.14
CA ILE A 213 13.38 2.34 -1.36
C ILE A 213 14.22 1.06 -1.33
N GLN A 214 14.00 0.21 -0.32
CA GLN A 214 14.76 -1.04 -0.16
C GLN A 214 14.44 -2.08 -1.23
N GLU A 215 13.25 -2.02 -1.84
CA GLU A 215 12.83 -2.90 -2.93
C GLU A 215 13.18 -2.36 -4.32
N ASN A 216 13.89 -1.23 -4.41
CA ASN A 216 14.22 -0.54 -5.66
C ASN A 216 12.97 -0.25 -6.53
N ALA A 217 11.88 0.15 -5.88
CA ALA A 217 10.63 0.45 -6.57
C ALA A 217 10.75 1.70 -7.46
N PRO A 218 9.97 1.80 -8.56
CA PRO A 218 9.95 2.99 -9.41
C PRO A 218 9.60 4.27 -8.65
N LEU A 219 10.15 5.39 -9.11
CA LEU A 219 9.92 6.72 -8.51
C LEU A 219 8.43 7.09 -8.44
N SER A 220 7.62 6.61 -9.37
CA SER A 220 6.17 6.78 -9.39
C SER A 220 5.50 6.25 -8.11
N ILE A 221 5.94 5.08 -7.62
CA ILE A 221 5.45 4.46 -6.37
C ILE A 221 5.92 5.27 -5.17
N LEU A 222 7.20 5.64 -5.14
CA LEU A 222 7.81 6.40 -4.05
C LEU A 222 7.14 7.76 -3.88
N THR A 223 6.88 8.47 -4.98
CA THR A 223 6.19 9.76 -4.99
C THR A 223 4.78 9.63 -4.42
N GLY A 224 4.08 8.55 -4.78
CA GLY A 224 2.76 8.24 -4.25
C GLY A 224 2.72 8.12 -2.74
N PHE A 225 3.62 7.31 -2.17
CA PHE A 225 3.71 7.15 -0.72
C PHE A 225 4.23 8.41 -0.02
N ALA A 226 5.16 9.14 -0.62
CA ALA A 226 5.65 10.42 -0.09
C ALA A 226 4.53 11.47 0.00
N LEU A 227 3.69 11.58 -1.04
CA LEU A 227 2.47 12.40 -0.99
C LEU A 227 1.51 11.92 0.11
N GLY A 228 1.39 10.61 0.29
CA GLY A 228 0.64 10.01 1.39
C GLY A 228 1.15 10.43 2.77
N VAL A 229 2.46 10.39 2.99
CA VAL A 229 3.11 10.85 4.24
C VAL A 229 2.79 12.34 4.45
N PHE A 230 2.97 13.17 3.44
CA PHE A 230 2.76 14.61 3.55
C PHE A 230 1.30 14.98 3.84
N THR A 231 0.36 14.42 3.07
CA THR A 231 -1.06 14.74 3.21
C THR A 231 -1.67 14.20 4.50
N ASN A 232 -1.39 12.95 4.86
CA ASN A 232 -1.86 12.37 6.12
C ASN A 232 -1.20 13.03 7.33
N GLY A 233 0.10 13.36 7.24
CA GLY A 233 0.83 14.06 8.29
C GLY A 233 0.30 15.48 8.53
N THR A 234 -0.08 16.18 7.46
CA THR A 234 -0.71 17.51 7.55
C THR A 234 -2.06 17.43 8.27
N ILE A 235 -2.92 16.49 7.89
CA ILE A 235 -4.23 16.32 8.55
C ILE A 235 -4.04 15.88 10.00
N LEU A 236 -3.13 14.94 10.27
CA LEU A 236 -2.82 14.50 11.62
C LEU A 236 -2.35 15.65 12.52
N SER A 237 -1.49 16.53 11.98
CA SER A 237 -1.06 17.75 12.67
C SER A 237 -2.25 18.66 12.97
N GLN A 238 -3.15 18.89 12.00
CA GLN A 238 -4.36 19.68 12.21
C GLN A 238 -5.25 19.10 13.32
N ILE A 239 -5.39 17.76 13.39
CA ILE A 239 -6.15 17.08 14.44
C ILE A 239 -5.53 17.40 15.81
N LEU A 240 -4.23 17.19 15.97
CA LEU A 240 -3.52 17.45 17.23
C LEU A 240 -3.60 18.92 17.66
N PHE A 241 -3.39 19.86 16.73
CA PHE A 241 -3.43 21.29 17.03
C PHE A 241 -4.84 21.79 17.36
N TYR A 242 -5.87 21.37 16.62
CA TYR A 242 -7.23 21.88 16.82
C TYR A 242 -8.00 21.16 17.92
N GLN A 243 -7.74 19.88 18.19
CA GLN A 243 -8.27 19.21 19.39
C GLN A 243 -7.78 19.91 20.67
N LYS A 244 -6.48 20.19 20.77
CA LYS A 244 -5.89 20.90 21.92
C LYS A 244 -6.52 22.27 22.15
N LYS A 245 -6.77 23.04 21.08
CA LYS A 245 -7.47 24.34 21.18
C LYS A 245 -8.93 24.20 21.61
N SER A 246 -9.65 23.21 21.10
CA SER A 246 -11.06 22.98 21.48
C SER A 246 -11.22 22.62 22.96
N VAL A 247 -10.32 21.79 23.49
CA VAL A 247 -10.32 21.38 24.91
C VAL A 247 -9.96 22.56 25.80
N ALA A 248 -8.93 23.34 25.44
CA ALA A 248 -8.55 24.54 26.18
C ALA A 248 -9.65 25.61 26.20
N ALA A 249 -10.40 25.76 25.09
CA ALA A 249 -11.52 26.70 25.02
C ALA A 249 -12.74 26.24 25.83
N LYS A 250 -13.02 24.92 25.90
CA LYS A 250 -14.06 24.37 26.78
C LYS A 250 -13.72 24.50 28.26
N ALA A 251 -12.46 24.24 28.64
CA ALA A 251 -11.99 24.41 30.02
C ALA A 251 -12.10 25.86 30.52
N LYS A 252 -11.82 26.85 29.65
CA LYS A 252 -11.98 28.28 29.98
C LYS A 252 -13.42 28.77 30.08
N LYS A 253 -14.40 28.04 29.55
CA LYS A 253 -15.83 28.37 29.67
C LYS A 253 -16.51 27.67 30.85
N ALA A 254 -15.84 26.68 31.45
CA ALA A 254 -16.34 25.91 32.58
C ALA A 254 -15.81 26.42 33.95
N ASN A 255 -14.81 27.32 33.91
CA ASN A 255 -14.37 28.16 35.04
C ASN A 255 -14.94 29.57 34.88
#